data_AF-A0A100Y099-F1
#
_entry.id   AF-A0A100Y099-F1
#
_cell.length_a   1.000
_cell.length_b   1.000
_cell.length_c   1.000
_cell.angle_alpha   90.00
_cell.angle_beta   90.00
_cell.angle_gamma   90.00
#
_symmetry.space_group_name_H-M   'P 1'
#
loop_
_entity.id
_entity.type
_entity.pdbx_description
1 polymer ?
#
loop_
_entity_poly.entity_id
_entity_poly.type
_entity_poly.pdbx_seq_one_letter_code
_entity_poly.pdbx_strand_id
1 'polypeptide(L)' 'MVLTVAVVYGYRGLVLDATAVTFCDSALLDVVAWWQRDRRRLRLVPSGAVDRLLRAARAAGAAPVITP' A
#
# COMPACT_ATOMS: atom_id res chain seq x y z
N MET A 1 -9.45 12.36 1.21
CA MET A 1 -8.93 10.98 1.14
C MET A 1 -9.28 10.25 2.43
N VAL A 2 -9.84 9.04 2.37
CA VAL A 2 -10.33 8.29 3.55
C VAL A 2 -9.22 7.94 4.55
N LEU A 3 -7.98 7.76 4.09
CA LEU A 3 -6.87 7.47 4.99
C LEU A 3 -6.42 8.70 5.79
N THR A 4 -6.69 9.91 5.31
CA THR A 4 -6.39 11.16 6.05
C THR A 4 -7.18 11.23 7.34
N VAL A 5 -8.45 10.80 7.33
CA VAL A 5 -9.26 10.79 8.54
C VAL A 5 -8.75 9.75 9.56
N ALA A 6 -8.26 8.60 9.11
CA ALA A 6 -7.65 7.61 9.98
C ALA A 6 -6.38 8.16 10.69
N VAL A 7 -5.57 8.96 9.99
CA VAL A 7 -4.42 9.63 10.61
C VAL A 7 -4.87 10.65 11.67
N VAL A 8 -5.90 11.45 11.38
CA VAL A 8 -6.45 12.44 12.33
C VAL A 8 -6.96 11.78 13.61
N TYR A 9 -7.56 10.59 13.50
CA TYR A 9 -7.99 9.79 14.66
C TYR A 9 -6.85 9.00 15.33
N GLY A 10 -5.60 9.16 14.90
CA GLY A 10 -4.43 8.57 15.54
C GLY A 10 -4.14 7.12 15.14
N TYR A 11 -4.78 6.58 14.11
CA TYR A 11 -4.48 5.23 13.64
C TYR A 11 -3.08 5.15 13.01
N ARG A 12 -2.30 4.15 13.45
CA ARG A 12 -0.90 3.95 13.02
C ARG A 12 -0.68 2.69 12.18
N GLY A 13 -1.69 1.84 12.06
CA GLY A 13 -1.67 0.60 11.29
C GLY A 13 -2.73 0.61 10.21
N LEU A 14 -2.36 0.17 9.02
CA LEU A 14 -3.28 -0.07 7.90
C LEU A 14 -3.13 -1.53 7.46
N VAL A 15 -4.26 -2.23 7.41
CA VAL A 15 -4.35 -3.55 6.78
C VAL A 15 -5.13 -3.37 5.49
N LEU A 16 -4.51 -3.71 4.36
CA LEU A 16 -5.14 -3.68 3.05
C LEU A 16 -5.28 -5.11 2.55
N ASP A 17 -6.51 -5.62 2.53
CA ASP A 17 -6.83 -6.88 1.88
C ASP A 17 -7.15 -6.61 0.40
N ALA A 18 -6.23 -7.00 -0.48
CA ALA A 18 -6.37 -6.84 -1.92
C ALA A 18 -6.64 -8.17 -2.63
N THR A 19 -7.04 -9.24 -1.92
CA THR A 19 -7.27 -10.56 -2.52
C THR A 19 -8.26 -10.55 -3.68
N ALA A 20 -9.31 -9.71 -3.59
CA ALA A 20 -10.32 -9.56 -4.63
C ALA A 20 -9.95 -8.53 -5.73
N VAL A 21 -8.82 -7.83 -5.62
CA VAL A 21 -8.42 -6.78 -6.57
C VAL A 21 -7.91 -7.41 -7.87
N THR A 22 -8.58 -7.13 -8.97
CA THR A 22 -8.22 -7.66 -10.30
C THR A 22 -7.37 -6.71 -11.14
N PHE A 23 -7.35 -5.41 -10.80
CA PHE A 23 -6.57 -4.38 -11.47
C PHE A 23 -6.05 -3.34 -10.47
N CYS A 24 -4.82 -2.86 -10.67
CA CYS A 24 -4.19 -1.80 -9.87
C CYS A 24 -3.07 -1.12 -10.67
N ASP A 25 -2.80 0.14 -10.35
CA ASP A 25 -1.80 0.97 -11.01
C ASP A 25 -0.93 1.74 -10.00
N SER A 26 -0.14 2.70 -10.49
CA SER A 26 0.75 3.53 -9.67
C SER A 26 0.03 4.31 -8.56
N ALA A 27 -1.26 4.64 -8.71
CA ALA A 27 -1.99 5.36 -7.67
C ALA A 27 -2.10 4.55 -6.37
N LEU A 28 -2.16 3.21 -6.47
CA LEU A 28 -2.08 2.35 -5.28
C LEU A 28 -0.74 2.51 -4.56
N LEU A 29 0.36 2.61 -5.32
CA LEU A 29 1.70 2.81 -4.77
C LEU A 29 1.81 4.16 -4.07
N ASP A 30 1.25 5.22 -4.67
CA ASP A 30 1.23 6.57 -4.09
C ASP A 30 0.50 6.61 -2.75
N VAL A 31 -0.67 5.96 -2.68
CA VAL A 31 -1.46 5.84 -1.45
C VAL A 31 -0.67 5.09 -0.37
N VAL A 32 -0.02 3.99 -0.74
CA VAL A 32 0.80 3.22 0.18
C VAL A 32 2.01 4.02 0.67
N ALA A 33 2.73 4.70 -0.23
CA ALA A 33 3.88 5.52 0.10
C ALA A 33 3.49 6.68 1.03
N TRP A 34 2.37 7.34 0.75
CA TRP A 34 1.80 8.38 1.60
C TRP A 34 1.50 7.87 3.01
N TRP A 35 0.88 6.69 3.12
CA TRP A 35 0.64 6.08 4.43
C TRP A 35 1.96 5.81 5.16
N GLN A 36 2.97 5.29 4.48
CA GLN A 36 4.25 4.92 5.11
C GLN A 36 5.16 6.09 5.48
N ARG A 37 4.90 7.30 4.95
CA ARG A 37 5.77 8.48 5.13
C ARG A 37 6.16 8.77 6.58
N ASP A 38 5.28 8.51 7.54
CA ASP A 38 5.53 8.76 8.96
C ASP A 38 5.79 7.47 9.76
N ARG A 39 6.47 6.49 9.13
CA ARG A 39 6.78 5.16 9.71
C ARG A 39 5.54 4.38 10.17
N ARG A 40 4.37 4.67 9.60
CA ARG A 40 3.14 3.95 9.90
C ARG A 40 3.22 2.53 9.31
N ARG A 41 2.65 1.58 10.05
CA ARG A 41 2.71 0.15 9.71
C ARG A 41 1.69 -0.14 8.60
N LEU A 42 2.10 -0.95 7.63
CA LEU A 42 1.25 -1.44 6.57
C LEU A 42 1.39 -2.96 6.48
N ARG A 43 0.26 -3.65 6.52
CA ARG A 43 0.14 -5.04 6.13
C ARG A 43 -0.71 -5.11 4.87
N LEU A 44 -0.18 -5.76 3.84
CA LEU A 44 -0.86 -5.89 2.54
C LEU A 44 -1.02 -7.38 2.24
N VAL A 45 -2.25 -7.80 1.94
CA VAL A 45 -2.55 -9.13 1.41
C VAL A 45 -2.75 -8.99 -0.11
N PRO A 46 -1.74 -9.28 -0.94
CA PRO A 46 -1.79 -8.98 -2.37
C PRO A 46 -2.61 -10.02 -3.16
N SER A 47 -3.32 -9.58 -4.20
CA SER A 47 -3.71 -10.45 -5.32
C SER A 47 -2.57 -10.62 -6.32
N GLY A 48 -2.76 -11.49 -7.32
CA GLY A 48 -1.81 -11.64 -8.42
C GLY A 48 -1.65 -10.38 -9.30
N ALA A 49 -2.62 -9.46 -9.33
CA ALA A 49 -2.47 -8.18 -10.01
C ALA A 49 -1.56 -7.23 -9.21
N VAL A 50 -1.82 -7.13 -7.90
CA VAL A 50 -1.03 -6.31 -6.98
C VAL A 50 0.40 -6.82 -6.85
N ASP A 51 0.60 -8.14 -6.79
CA ASP A 51 1.95 -8.70 -6.71
C ASP A 51 2.78 -8.40 -7.97
N ARG A 52 2.17 -8.44 -9.16
CA ARG A 52 2.82 -8.02 -10.42
C ARG A 52 3.23 -6.55 -10.39
N LEU A 53 2.33 -5.67 -9.94
CA LEU A 53 2.63 -4.24 -9.79
C LEU A 53 3.78 -4.00 -8.81
N LEU A 54 3.79 -4.67 -7.65
CA LEU A 54 4.84 -4.53 -6.65
C LEU A 54 6.20 -5.01 -7.16
N ARG A 55 6.23 -6.10 -7.93
CA ARG A 55 7.45 -6.58 -8.59
C ARG A 55 7.96 -5.55 -9.61
N ALA A 56 7.08 -4.99 -10.43
CA ALA A 56 7.44 -3.92 -11.38
C ALA A 56 7.96 -2.68 -10.66
N ALA A 57 7.31 -2.26 -9.57
CA ALA A 57 7.75 -1.13 -8.75
C ALA A 57 9.12 -1.37 -8.11
N ARG A 58 9.41 -2.61 -7.67
CA ARG A 58 10.74 -2.98 -7.13
C ARG A 58 11.82 -2.88 -8.20
N ALA A 59 11.54 -3.38 -9.39
CA ALA A 59 12.46 -3.26 -10.53
C ALA A 59 12.74 -1.79 -10.90
N ALA A 60 11.76 -0.91 -10.72
CA ALA A 60 11.87 0.53 -10.95
C ALA A 60 12.45 1.34 -9.77
N GLY A 61 12.78 0.70 -8.64
CA GLY A 61 13.29 1.39 -7.44
C GLY A 61 12.24 2.19 -6.66
N ALA A 62 10.95 1.99 -6.94
CA ALA A 62 9.82 2.74 -6.37
C ALA A 62 8.97 1.93 -5.37
N ALA A 63 9.45 0.77 -4.92
CA ALA A 63 8.63 -0.16 -4.16
C ALA A 63 8.41 0.26 -2.69
N PRO A 64 7.16 0.17 -2.19
CA PRO A 64 6.87 0.38 -0.78
C PRO A 64 7.35 -0.77 0.11
N VAL A 65 7.59 -0.47 1.38
CA VAL A 65 8.08 -1.44 2.38
C VAL A 65 6.92 -2.24 2.94
N ILE A 66 6.60 -3.39 2.34
CA ILE A 66 5.50 -4.21 2.83
C ILE A 66 5.97 -5.09 3.98
N THR A 67 5.27 -5.03 5.11
CA THR A 67 5.50 -5.96 6.22
C THR A 67 4.58 -7.18 6.04
N PRO A 68 5.09 -8.42 6.16
CA PRO A 68 4.26 -9.64 6.11
C PRO A 68 3.23 -9.70 7.25
#